data_AF-A0A2E5EXN5-F1
#
_entry.id   AF-A0A2E5EXN5-F1
#
_cell.length_a   1.000
_cell.length_b   1.000
_cell.length_c   1.000
_cell.angle_alpha   90.00
_cell.angle_beta   90.00
_cell.angle_gamma   90.00
#
_symmetry.space_group_name_H-M   'P 1'
#
loop_
_entity.id
_entity.type
_entity.pdbx_description
1 polymer ?
#
loop_
_entity_poly.entity_id
_entity_poly.type
_entity_poly.pdbx_seq_one_letter_code
_entity_poly.pdbx_strand_id
1 'polypeptide(L)'
;MDRENNRCQIFDTDGSYLEEWSDIRGPNDAVVDQNDIMFIAEGVGSVLITTLNGDVIDRWGKRGQNEGDFRGFPHGIWLDNQGDLYVAEVVEIHAIQKFARI
;
A
#
# COMPACT_ATOMS: atom_id res chain seq x y z
N MET A 1 -2.70 4.72 9.28
CA MET A 1 -3.59 3.70 8.66
C MET A 1 -4.45 3.08 9.73
N ASP A 2 -5.75 2.94 9.47
CA ASP A 2 -6.71 2.34 10.41
C ASP A 2 -7.34 1.11 9.74
N ARG A 3 -6.65 -0.02 9.93
CA ARG A 3 -6.91 -1.29 9.25
C ARG A 3 -8.33 -1.79 9.49
N GLU A 4 -8.72 -1.88 10.76
CA GLU A 4 -10.00 -2.48 11.16
C GLU A 4 -11.20 -1.61 10.72
N ASN A 5 -10.96 -0.33 10.44
CA ASN A 5 -11.99 0.59 9.92
C ASN A 5 -11.86 0.87 8.42
N ASN A 6 -10.95 0.20 7.69
CA ASN A 6 -10.77 0.35 6.24
C ASN A 6 -10.59 1.81 5.78
N ARG A 7 -9.76 2.58 6.52
CA ARG A 7 -9.53 4.01 6.23
C ARG A 7 -8.08 4.46 6.42
N CYS A 8 -7.76 5.58 5.78
CA CYS A 8 -6.58 6.39 6.08
C CYS A 8 -7.05 7.67 6.75
N GLN A 9 -6.41 8.09 7.83
CA GLN A 9 -6.70 9.34 8.52
C GLN A 9 -5.50 10.27 8.38
N ILE A 10 -5.78 11.53 8.09
CA ILE A 10 -4.80 12.55 7.77
C ILE A 10 -4.82 13.55 8.92
N PHE A 11 -3.62 13.83 9.44
CA PHE A 11 -3.42 14.75 10.55
C PHE A 11 -2.38 15.80 10.14
N ASP A 12 -2.49 17.00 10.71
CA ASP A 12 -1.38 17.95 10.66
C ASP A 12 -0.24 17.53 11.60
N THR A 13 0.87 18.28 11.58
CA THR A 13 2.05 18.00 12.41
C THR A 13 1.83 18.24 13.90
N ASP A 14 0.74 18.93 14.27
CA ASP A 14 0.33 19.17 15.65
C ASP A 14 -0.61 18.05 16.16
N GLY A 15 -1.00 17.12 15.27
CA GLY A 15 -1.88 15.99 15.56
C GLY A 15 -3.37 16.30 15.42
N SER A 16 -3.74 17.45 14.84
CA SER A 16 -5.14 17.77 14.55
C SER A 16 -5.64 16.93 13.38
N TYR A 17 -6.82 16.33 13.53
CA TYR A 17 -7.48 15.61 12.45
C TYR A 17 -7.88 16.58 11.34
N LEU A 18 -7.51 16.26 10.09
CA LEU A 18 -7.86 17.05 8.91
C LEU A 18 -8.99 16.38 8.12
N GLU A 19 -8.75 15.14 7.69
CA GLU A 19 -9.70 14.37 6.89
C GLU A 19 -9.41 12.86 6.97
N GLU A 20 -10.27 12.08 6.31
CA GLU A 20 -10.06 10.65 6.14
C GLU A 20 -10.49 10.20 4.75
N TRP A 21 -9.82 9.16 4.26
CA TRP A 21 -10.16 8.49 3.01
C TRP A 21 -10.78 7.14 3.32
N SER A 22 -11.88 6.83 2.65
CA SER A 22 -12.64 5.60 2.78
C SER A 22 -12.42 4.67 1.58
N ASP A 23 -12.81 3.38 1.70
CA ASP A 23 -12.58 2.33 0.68
C ASP A 23 -11.10 1.92 0.47
N ILE A 24 -10.29 2.04 1.52
CA ILE A 24 -8.95 1.45 1.55
C ILE A 24 -9.05 0.09 2.24
N ARG A 25 -8.68 -0.98 1.55
CA ARG A 25 -9.11 -2.34 1.91
C ARG A 25 -8.10 -3.03 2.82
N GLY A 26 -8.34 -2.96 4.12
CA GLY A 26 -7.42 -3.46 5.15
C GLY A 26 -6.02 -2.87 5.01
N PRO A 27 -5.85 -1.53 5.03
CA PRO A 27 -4.56 -0.90 4.88
C PRO A 27 -3.62 -1.31 6.01
N ASN A 28 -2.42 -1.76 5.64
CA ASN A 28 -1.39 -2.11 6.60
C ASN A 28 -0.33 -1.00 6.67
N ASP A 29 0.47 -0.87 5.62
CA ASP A 29 1.59 0.08 5.54
C ASP A 29 1.56 0.88 4.23
N ALA A 30 2.28 1.99 4.18
CA ALA A 30 2.36 2.84 2.99
C ALA A 30 3.72 3.51 2.81
N VAL A 31 4.04 3.81 1.56
CA VAL A 31 5.27 4.52 1.17
C VAL A 31 4.96 5.55 0.08
N VAL A 32 5.68 6.65 0.07
CA VAL A 32 5.55 7.72 -0.92
C VAL A 32 6.82 7.79 -1.77
N ASP A 33 6.68 7.85 -3.09
CA ASP A 33 7.81 8.01 -4.00
C ASP A 33 8.21 9.49 -4.20
N GLN A 34 9.31 9.70 -4.93
CA GLN A 34 9.83 11.04 -5.24
C GLN A 34 8.92 11.93 -6.12
N ASN A 35 7.82 11.38 -6.65
CA ASN A 35 6.84 12.11 -7.47
C ASN A 35 5.52 12.32 -6.72
N ASP A 36 5.52 12.20 -5.39
CA ASP A 36 4.35 12.35 -4.53
C ASP A 36 3.23 11.33 -4.88
N ILE A 37 3.63 10.12 -5.30
CA ILE A 37 2.71 8.99 -5.45
C ILE A 37 2.80 8.12 -4.21
N MET A 38 1.65 7.84 -3.59
CA MET A 38 1.56 6.95 -2.44
C MET A 38 1.15 5.55 -2.86
N PHE A 39 1.83 4.55 -2.28
CA PHE A 39 1.54 3.14 -2.42
C PHE A 39 1.13 2.59 -1.07
N ILE A 40 -0.03 1.95 -0.98
CA ILE A 40 -0.56 1.38 0.26
C ILE A 40 -0.68 -0.13 0.09
N ALA A 41 -0.07 -0.90 0.98
CA ALA A 41 -0.30 -2.34 1.07
C ALA A 41 -1.70 -2.61 1.63
N GLU A 42 -2.59 -3.12 0.78
CA GLU A 42 -3.93 -3.54 1.14
C GLU A 42 -3.93 -5.04 1.48
N GLY A 43 -4.21 -5.34 2.75
CA GLY A 43 -4.22 -6.70 3.29
C GLY A 43 -5.28 -7.62 2.67
N VAL A 44 -6.11 -7.13 1.75
CA VAL A 44 -6.99 -7.98 0.93
C VAL A 44 -6.26 -8.68 -0.21
N GLY A 45 -5.01 -8.30 -0.50
CA GLY A 45 -4.20 -8.87 -1.58
C GLY A 45 -3.98 -7.90 -2.74
N SER A 46 -3.77 -6.61 -2.45
CA SER A 46 -3.51 -5.59 -3.46
C SER A 46 -2.53 -4.52 -2.96
N VAL A 47 -2.03 -3.70 -3.87
CA VAL A 47 -1.39 -2.42 -3.57
C VAL A 47 -2.24 -1.32 -4.17
N LEU A 48 -2.75 -0.40 -3.34
CA LEU A 48 -3.46 0.78 -3.80
C LEU A 48 -2.45 1.88 -4.13
N ILE A 49 -2.65 2.56 -5.26
CA ILE A 49 -1.80 3.65 -5.73
C ILE A 49 -2.63 4.91 -5.80
N THR A 50 -2.21 5.95 -5.08
CA THR A 50 -2.95 7.20 -4.98
C THR A 50 -2.05 8.42 -5.12
N THR A 51 -2.66 9.56 -5.42
CA THR A 51 -2.04 10.86 -5.13
C THR A 51 -2.00 11.10 -3.61
N LEU A 52 -1.25 12.10 -3.16
CA LEU A 52 -1.28 12.54 -1.76
C LEU A 52 -2.61 13.19 -1.33
N ASN A 53 -3.52 13.49 -2.27
CA ASN A 53 -4.86 13.98 -1.98
C ASN A 53 -5.90 12.85 -1.91
N GLY A 54 -5.48 11.59 -2.07
CA GLY A 54 -6.37 10.42 -1.99
C GLY A 54 -7.04 10.03 -3.31
N ASP A 55 -6.71 10.69 -4.42
CA ASP A 55 -7.20 10.27 -5.72
C ASP A 55 -6.58 8.93 -6.12
N VAL A 56 -7.42 7.94 -6.42
CA VAL A 56 -6.96 6.63 -6.85
C VAL A 56 -6.41 6.71 -8.27
N ILE A 57 -5.16 6.31 -8.44
CA ILE A 57 -4.49 6.22 -9.74
C ILE A 57 -4.66 4.81 -10.30
N ASP A 58 -4.38 3.80 -9.47
CA ASP A 58 -4.46 2.39 -9.87
C ASP A 58 -4.52 1.48 -8.63
N ARG A 59 -4.76 0.18 -8.84
CA ARG A 59 -4.68 -0.86 -7.82
C ARG A 59 -4.06 -2.12 -8.41
N TRP A 60 -2.88 -2.48 -7.93
CA TRP A 60 -2.13 -3.64 -8.41
C TRP A 60 -2.44 -4.91 -7.63
N GLY A 61 -2.31 -6.04 -8.32
CA GLY A 61 -2.41 -7.37 -7.77
C GLY A 61 -3.84 -7.79 -7.38
N LYS A 62 -3.92 -9.04 -6.93
CA LYS A 62 -5.11 -9.71 -6.39
C LYS A 62 -4.65 -10.91 -5.57
N ARG A 63 -5.56 -11.57 -4.86
CA ARG A 63 -5.24 -12.87 -4.27
C ARG A 63 -4.93 -13.91 -5.34
N GLY A 64 -3.80 -14.58 -5.21
CA GLY A 64 -3.40 -15.60 -6.17
C GLY A 64 -1.95 -15.98 -6.04
N GLN A 65 -1.52 -16.90 -6.90
CA GLN A 65 -0.16 -17.44 -6.87
C GLN A 65 0.67 -17.07 -8.10
N ASN A 66 0.10 -16.30 -9.03
CA ASN A 66 0.79 -15.87 -10.24
C ASN A 66 1.74 -14.70 -9.94
N GLU A 67 2.58 -14.36 -10.91
CA GLU A 67 3.41 -13.17 -10.84
C GLU A 67 2.56 -11.90 -10.66
N GLY A 68 2.91 -11.08 -9.68
CA GLY A 68 2.16 -9.88 -9.31
C GLY A 68 0.89 -10.11 -8.49
N ASP A 69 0.50 -11.37 -8.26
CA ASP A 69 -0.55 -11.71 -7.30
C ASP A 69 0.04 -11.84 -5.89
N PHE A 70 -0.80 -11.69 -4.87
CA PHE A 70 -0.44 -11.81 -3.46
C PHE A 70 -1.08 -13.05 -2.83
N ARG A 71 -0.28 -13.88 -2.17
CA ARG A 71 -0.68 -15.13 -1.50
C ARG A 71 -1.03 -14.94 -0.03
N GLY A 72 -0.29 -14.09 0.67
CA GLY A 72 -0.16 -14.05 2.14
C GLY A 72 -0.41 -12.70 2.78
N PHE A 73 -1.33 -11.89 2.23
CA PHE A 73 -1.72 -10.55 2.70
C PHE A 73 -0.55 -9.55 2.72
N PRO A 74 -0.48 -8.64 1.73
CA PRO A 74 0.50 -7.54 1.71
C PRO A 74 0.47 -6.77 3.02
N HIS A 75 1.62 -6.59 3.64
CA HIS A 75 1.68 -5.97 4.97
C HIS A 75 2.78 -4.92 5.11
N GLY A 76 4.00 -5.23 4.65
CA GLY A 76 5.10 -4.26 4.62
C GLY A 76 5.33 -3.78 3.19
N ILE A 77 5.69 -2.50 3.03
CA ILE A 77 5.93 -1.90 1.71
C ILE A 77 7.06 -0.86 1.76
N TRP A 78 8.01 -0.94 0.83
CA TRP A 78 9.16 -0.04 0.77
C TRP A 78 9.57 0.29 -0.67
N LEU A 79 10.23 1.42 -0.84
CA LEU A 79 10.88 1.82 -2.09
C LEU A 79 12.39 1.83 -1.91
N ASP A 80 13.13 1.48 -2.96
CA ASP A 80 14.56 1.80 -3.04
C ASP A 80 14.82 3.12 -3.81
N ASN A 81 16.09 3.52 -3.89
CA ASN A 81 16.49 4.78 -4.53
C ASN A 81 16.26 4.80 -6.05
N GLN A 82 15.98 3.67 -6.68
CA GLN A 82 15.61 3.59 -8.11
C GLN A 82 14.10 3.68 -8.30
N GLY A 83 13.33 3.63 -7.21
CA GLY A 83 11.88 3.62 -7.23
C GLY A 83 11.30 2.21 -7.42
N ASP A 84 12.09 1.16 -7.23
CA ASP A 84 11.56 -0.19 -7.22
C ASP A 84 10.81 -0.45 -5.90
N LEU A 85 9.65 -1.10 -6.00
CA LEU A 85 8.74 -1.35 -4.89
C LEU A 85 8.93 -2.77 -4.35
N TYR A 86 9.07 -2.90 -3.03
CA TYR A 86 9.19 -4.17 -2.33
C TYR A 86 7.96 -4.35 -1.45
N VAL A 87 7.26 -5.48 -1.60
CA VAL A 87 6.05 -5.79 -0.83
C VAL A 87 6.26 -7.12 -0.10
N ALA A 88 6.04 -7.10 1.22
CA ALA A 88 6.19 -8.27 2.09
C ALA A 88 4.82 -8.82 2.52
N GLU A 89 4.70 -10.14 2.54
CA GLU A 89 3.51 -10.89 2.91
C GLU A 89 3.69 -11.59 4.27
N VAL A 90 2.62 -11.71 5.06
CA VAL A 90 2.68 -12.19 6.45
C VAL A 90 2.29 -13.67 6.63
N VAL A 91 1.68 -14.34 5.64
CA VAL A 91 1.14 -15.70 5.85
C VAL A 91 1.50 -16.72 4.73
N GLU A 92 1.56 -18.00 5.13
CA GLU A 92 1.79 -19.25 4.36
C GLU A 92 3.16 -19.41 3.69
N ILE A 93 3.83 -18.34 3.30
CA ILE A 93 5.19 -18.33 2.76
C ILE A 93 5.80 -16.95 3.07
N HIS A 94 6.96 -16.92 3.73
CA HIS A 94 7.70 -15.66 3.91
C HIS A 94 8.22 -15.20 2.55
N ALA A 95 7.44 -14.38 1.85
CA ALA A 95 7.75 -13.90 0.51
C ALA A 95 7.92 -12.37 0.51
N ILE A 96 8.94 -11.91 -0.20
CA ILE A 96 9.16 -10.52 -0.58
C ILE A 96 9.10 -10.46 -2.10
N GLN A 97 8.21 -9.65 -2.65
CA GLN A 97 8.09 -9.42 -4.08
C GLN A 97 8.71 -8.07 -4.44
N LYS A 98 9.41 -8.01 -5.58
CA LYS A 98 10.00 -6.78 -6.14
C LYS A 98 9.28 -6.41 -7.44
N PHE A 99 8.79 -5.17 -7.52
CA PHE A 99 8.23 -4.58 -8.73
C PHE A 99 9.21 -3.53 -9.26
N ALA A 100 9.76 -3.79 -10.44
CA ALA A 100 10.78 -2.92 -11.03
C ALA A 100 10.13 -1.75 -11.80
N ARG A 101 10.67 -0.55 -11.60
CA ARG A 101 10.30 0.62 -12.40
C ARG A 101 11.10 0.58 -13.71
N ILE A 102 10.40 0.57 -14.85
CA ILE A 102 11.00 0.56 -16.20
C ILE A 102 10.74 1.86 -16.96
#